data_AF-A0A319DPZ5-F1
#
_entry.id   AF-A0A319DPZ5-F1
#
_cell.length_a   1.000
_cell.length_b   1.000
_cell.length_c   1.000
_cell.angle_alpha   90.00
_cell.angle_beta   90.00
_cell.angle_gamma   90.00
#
_symmetry.space_group_name_H-M   'P 1'
#
loop_
_entity.id
_entity.type
_entity.pdbx_description
1 polymer ?
#
loop_
_entity_poly.entity_id
_entity_poly.type
_entity_poly.pdbx_seq_one_letter_code
_entity_poly.pdbx_strand_id
1 'polypeptide(L)'
;MSGWLPLRPRQRKLKPYFKAYANTSLLAPGTSPRDSIFNASSSPDLHKGIGGQGLPTDPTEAKILIDAHSDPQYRAFVEHPALTTFIRNLMNWEEHIILDRTMLRHNVPHGMGTGIHYDKLFLRGGEGFFLTAWVPIGDISINGGGLCYLANSLSLGENIENDFTTRAADMTPEQRISAFNANMMGGGMLTASPQDFASGHASFGTQKWLVTDYEAGDVVFHLPYSVHASGRNEDAAGRIRLSTDLRFYEKGDGGMDRRWFKIWDPNDGL
;
A
#
# COMPACT_ATOMS: atom_id res chain seq x y z
N MET A 1 -18.19 7.78 -7.03
CA MET A 1 -18.31 6.94 -8.24
C MET A 1 -17.83 5.55 -7.86
N SER A 2 -18.72 4.56 -7.73
CA SER A 2 -18.36 3.17 -7.40
C SER A 2 -18.22 2.32 -8.67
N GLY A 3 -17.18 1.48 -8.71
CA GLY A 3 -17.04 0.35 -9.64
C GLY A 3 -16.57 0.62 -11.08
N TRP A 4 -15.25 0.69 -11.30
CA TRP A 4 -14.63 0.86 -12.63
C TRP A 4 -14.57 -0.42 -13.49
N LEU A 5 -14.74 -1.58 -12.85
CA LEU A 5 -14.75 -2.88 -13.52
C LEU A 5 -16.19 -3.42 -13.57
N PRO A 6 -16.60 -4.09 -14.68
CA PRO A 6 -17.92 -4.72 -14.76
C PRO A 6 -18.18 -5.59 -13.52
N LEU A 7 -19.43 -5.78 -13.10
CA LEU A 7 -19.75 -6.54 -11.88
C LEU A 7 -19.30 -8.01 -11.93
N ARG A 8 -19.19 -8.60 -13.13
CA ARG A 8 -18.93 -10.04 -13.33
C ARG A 8 -17.46 -10.51 -13.19
N PRO A 9 -16.41 -9.69 -13.45
CA PRO A 9 -15.02 -10.07 -13.18
C PRO A 9 -14.53 -9.82 -11.74
N ARG A 10 -15.31 -9.15 -10.88
CA ARG A 10 -14.89 -8.64 -9.56
C ARG A 10 -14.30 -9.71 -8.63
N GLN A 11 -14.90 -10.90 -8.58
CA GLN A 11 -14.45 -12.01 -7.73
C GLN A 11 -13.42 -12.96 -8.39
N ARG A 12 -13.09 -12.77 -9.67
CA ARG A 12 -12.14 -13.66 -10.38
C ARG A 12 -10.68 -13.32 -10.10
N LYS A 13 -10.38 -12.10 -9.63
CA LYS A 13 -9.01 -11.57 -9.53
C LYS A 13 -8.23 -12.04 -8.29
N LEU A 14 -8.92 -12.42 -7.22
CA LEU A 14 -8.29 -13.00 -6.02
C LEU A 14 -7.80 -14.44 -6.24
N LYS A 15 -8.49 -15.20 -7.12
CA LYS A 15 -8.25 -16.64 -7.28
C LYS A 15 -6.81 -16.98 -7.65
N PRO A 16 -6.18 -16.36 -8.68
CA PRO A 16 -4.83 -16.77 -9.09
C PRO A 16 -3.82 -16.56 -7.96
N TYR A 17 -3.89 -15.42 -7.28
CA TYR A 17 -3.01 -15.10 -6.15
C TYR A 17 -3.13 -16.11 -5.02
N PHE A 18 -4.33 -16.30 -4.45
CA PHE A 18 -4.51 -17.22 -3.33
C PHE A 18 -4.42 -18.70 -3.72
N LYS A 19 -4.62 -19.05 -4.99
CA LYS A 19 -4.39 -20.44 -5.46
C LYS A 19 -2.93 -20.85 -5.29
N ALA A 20 -1.98 -19.92 -5.40
CA ALA A 20 -0.56 -20.22 -5.16
C ALA A 20 -0.31 -20.65 -3.70
N TYR A 21 -1.10 -20.15 -2.75
CA TYR A 21 -1.05 -20.49 -1.33
C TYR A 21 -1.84 -21.76 -0.95
N ALA A 22 -2.41 -22.50 -1.90
CA ALA A 22 -3.33 -23.61 -1.59
C ALA A 22 -2.72 -24.76 -0.78
N ASN A 23 -1.38 -24.88 -0.78
CA ASN A 23 -0.64 -25.91 -0.06
C ASN A 23 0.14 -25.36 1.16
N THR A 24 -0.20 -24.15 1.62
CA THR A 24 0.43 -23.52 2.80
C THR A 24 -0.57 -23.42 3.94
N SER A 25 -0.14 -22.93 5.11
CA SER A 25 -1.02 -22.75 6.27
C SER A 25 -1.87 -21.48 6.21
N LEU A 26 -1.73 -20.64 5.18
CA LEU A 26 -2.43 -19.35 5.05
C LEU A 26 -3.95 -19.49 4.97
N LEU A 27 -4.43 -20.39 4.10
CA LEU A 27 -5.86 -20.52 3.80
C LEU A 27 -6.53 -21.59 4.67
N ALA A 28 -7.75 -21.31 5.11
CA ALA A 28 -8.54 -22.26 5.88
C ALA A 28 -8.77 -23.56 5.07
N PRO A 29 -8.50 -24.75 5.65
CA PRO A 29 -8.72 -26.02 4.96
C PRO A 29 -10.15 -26.18 4.46
N GLY A 30 -10.31 -26.69 3.23
CA GLY A 30 -11.62 -26.93 2.62
C GLY A 30 -12.33 -25.70 2.06
N THR A 31 -11.73 -24.51 2.15
CA THR A 31 -12.29 -23.28 1.54
C THR A 31 -11.80 -23.07 0.12
N SER A 32 -12.53 -22.28 -0.68
CA SER A 32 -12.03 -21.90 -2.01
C SER A 32 -10.95 -20.82 -1.87
N PRO A 33 -9.84 -20.88 -2.63
CA PRO A 33 -8.92 -19.75 -2.75
C PRO A 33 -9.58 -18.45 -3.22
N ARG A 34 -10.77 -18.53 -3.83
CA ARG A 34 -11.58 -17.36 -4.20
C ARG A 34 -12.11 -16.59 -2.99
N ASP A 35 -12.42 -17.32 -1.93
CA ASP A 35 -13.06 -16.77 -0.74
C ASP A 35 -12.02 -16.13 0.19
N SER A 36 -10.73 -16.44 -0.03
CA SER A 36 -9.59 -15.87 0.70
C SER A 36 -9.74 -15.98 2.22
N ILE A 37 -10.29 -17.09 2.70
CA ILE A 37 -10.55 -17.30 4.12
C ILE A 37 -9.25 -17.70 4.81
N PHE A 38 -8.85 -16.93 5.81
CA PHE A 38 -7.68 -17.19 6.62
C PHE A 38 -7.86 -18.42 7.50
N ASN A 39 -6.79 -19.22 7.63
CA ASN A 39 -6.77 -20.34 8.56
C ASN A 39 -6.68 -19.83 10.01
N ALA A 40 -7.83 -19.75 10.70
CA ALA A 40 -7.90 -19.27 12.08
C ALA A 40 -7.10 -20.10 13.09
N SER A 41 -6.68 -21.33 12.73
CA SER A 41 -5.79 -22.15 13.56
C SER A 41 -4.30 -21.78 13.38
N SER A 42 -3.96 -20.92 12.41
CA SER A 42 -2.61 -20.43 12.18
C SER A 42 -2.38 -19.08 12.86
N SER A 43 -1.13 -18.81 13.25
CA SER A 43 -0.77 -17.50 13.80
C SER A 43 -0.65 -16.46 12.68
N PRO A 44 -1.31 -15.29 12.78
CA PRO A 44 -1.18 -14.19 11.81
C PRO A 44 0.27 -13.76 11.56
N ASP A 45 1.14 -13.85 12.57
CA ASP A 45 2.54 -13.43 12.48
C ASP A 45 3.38 -14.30 11.53
N LEU A 46 2.91 -15.49 11.15
CA LEU A 46 3.57 -16.35 10.18
C LEU A 46 3.33 -15.90 8.72
N HIS A 47 2.29 -15.09 8.50
CA HIS A 47 1.70 -14.78 7.20
C HIS A 47 1.84 -13.29 6.86
N LYS A 48 3.04 -12.75 7.04
CA LYS A 48 3.32 -11.32 6.84
C LYS A 48 3.28 -10.95 5.35
N GLY A 49 2.55 -9.88 5.03
CA GLY A 49 2.60 -9.23 3.72
C GLY A 49 3.64 -8.12 3.64
N ILE A 50 3.73 -7.46 2.49
CA ILE A 50 4.63 -6.32 2.29
C ILE A 50 4.23 -5.12 3.14
N GLY A 51 5.25 -4.45 3.69
CA GLY A 51 5.12 -3.34 4.64
C GLY A 51 4.90 -3.82 6.09
N GLY A 52 4.85 -5.13 6.31
CA GLY A 52 5.02 -5.74 7.63
C GLY A 52 6.51 -5.86 7.99
N GLN A 53 6.79 -6.08 9.28
CA GLN A 53 8.15 -6.36 9.77
C GLN A 53 8.60 -7.76 9.35
N GLY A 54 9.07 -7.89 8.10
CA GLY A 54 9.66 -9.12 7.54
C GLY A 54 8.76 -9.89 6.56
N LEU A 55 9.28 -11.04 6.11
CA LEU A 55 8.61 -11.98 5.21
C LEU A 55 7.78 -13.02 5.96
N PRO A 56 6.91 -13.78 5.26
CA PRO A 56 6.33 -15.00 5.80
C PRO A 56 7.39 -15.95 6.34
N THR A 57 7.07 -16.69 7.41
CA THR A 57 8.01 -17.66 8.01
C THR A 57 8.21 -18.89 7.13
N ASP A 58 7.16 -19.32 6.41
CA ASP A 58 7.27 -20.39 5.43
C ASP A 58 7.99 -19.87 4.16
N PRO A 59 9.13 -20.47 3.76
CA PRO A 59 9.85 -20.09 2.54
C PRO A 59 9.00 -20.19 1.27
N THR A 60 8.02 -21.09 1.24
CA THR A 60 7.07 -21.24 0.13
C THR A 60 6.19 -20.00 0.02
N GLU A 61 5.62 -19.54 1.14
CA GLU A 61 4.80 -18.32 1.17
C GLU A 61 5.61 -17.08 0.83
N ALA A 62 6.84 -16.99 1.34
CA ALA A 62 7.76 -15.90 1.01
C ALA A 62 8.06 -15.87 -0.50
N LYS A 63 8.34 -17.03 -1.11
CA LYS A 63 8.56 -17.14 -2.55
C LYS A 63 7.32 -16.72 -3.35
N ILE A 64 6.14 -17.19 -2.96
CA ILE A 64 4.88 -16.81 -3.63
C ILE A 64 4.67 -15.29 -3.56
N LEU A 65 4.89 -14.68 -2.39
CA LEU A 65 4.75 -13.23 -2.19
C LEU A 65 5.69 -12.44 -3.11
N ILE A 66 6.96 -12.87 -3.21
CA ILE A 66 7.97 -12.24 -4.06
C ILE A 66 7.60 -12.41 -5.55
N ASP A 67 7.38 -13.64 -6.00
CA ASP A 67 7.10 -13.95 -7.40
C ASP A 67 5.85 -13.22 -7.93
N ALA A 68 4.84 -13.00 -7.07
CA ALA A 68 3.60 -12.35 -7.45
C ALA A 68 3.78 -10.91 -8.01
N HIS A 69 4.87 -10.22 -7.66
CA HIS A 69 5.14 -8.86 -8.15
C HIS A 69 5.58 -8.83 -9.61
N SER A 70 6.11 -9.95 -10.11
CA SER A 70 6.52 -10.15 -11.50
C SER A 70 5.50 -10.96 -12.30
N ASP A 71 4.41 -11.41 -11.68
CA ASP A 71 3.42 -12.26 -12.35
C ASP A 71 2.78 -11.52 -13.55
N PRO A 72 2.79 -12.09 -14.76
CA PRO A 72 2.27 -11.41 -15.94
C PRO A 72 0.79 -11.03 -15.87
N GLN A 73 -0.04 -11.81 -15.15
CA GLN A 73 -1.46 -11.48 -14.97
C GLN A 73 -1.63 -10.27 -14.04
N TYR A 74 -0.81 -10.21 -12.99
CA TYR A 74 -0.76 -9.05 -12.11
C TYR A 74 -0.24 -7.80 -12.84
N ARG A 75 0.84 -7.92 -13.62
CA ARG A 75 1.38 -6.80 -14.42
C ARG A 75 0.35 -6.26 -15.43
N ALA A 76 -0.32 -7.16 -16.15
CA ALA A 76 -1.40 -6.78 -17.05
C ALA A 76 -2.60 -6.13 -16.33
N PHE A 77 -2.84 -6.50 -15.07
CA PHE A 77 -3.90 -5.91 -14.25
C PHE A 77 -3.59 -4.45 -13.86
N VAL A 78 -2.37 -4.16 -13.40
CA VAL A 78 -2.01 -2.82 -12.92
C VAL A 78 -1.83 -1.80 -14.05
N GLU A 79 -1.54 -2.29 -15.26
CA GLU A 79 -1.43 -1.47 -16.48
C GLU A 79 -2.73 -1.44 -17.31
N HIS A 80 -3.84 -1.94 -16.75
CA HIS A 80 -5.09 -2.08 -17.48
C HIS A 80 -5.56 -0.72 -18.06
N PRO A 81 -5.89 -0.63 -19.37
CA PRO A 81 -6.18 0.64 -20.04
C PRO A 81 -7.26 1.51 -19.41
N ALA A 82 -8.26 0.89 -18.77
CA ALA A 82 -9.31 1.62 -18.05
C ALA A 82 -8.75 2.47 -16.90
N LEU A 83 -7.79 1.94 -16.13
CA LEU A 83 -7.17 2.65 -15.03
C LEU A 83 -6.24 3.75 -15.56
N THR A 84 -5.34 3.37 -16.46
CA THR A 84 -4.29 4.28 -16.97
C THR A 84 -4.87 5.42 -17.82
N THR A 85 -5.93 5.17 -18.59
CA THR A 85 -6.65 6.22 -19.31
C THR A 85 -7.40 7.14 -18.36
N PHE A 86 -8.04 6.59 -17.31
CA PHE A 86 -8.68 7.43 -16.31
C PHE A 86 -7.67 8.36 -15.61
N ILE A 87 -6.50 7.84 -15.22
CA ILE A 87 -5.45 8.63 -14.57
C ILE A 87 -4.98 9.76 -15.49
N ARG A 88 -4.69 9.46 -16.76
CA ARG A 88 -4.30 10.50 -17.73
C ARG A 88 -5.35 11.60 -17.87
N ASN A 89 -6.63 11.21 -17.94
CA ASN A 89 -7.73 12.18 -18.01
C ASN A 89 -7.88 12.99 -16.70
N LEU A 90 -7.77 12.33 -15.54
CA LEU A 90 -7.87 12.96 -14.22
C LEU A 90 -6.77 13.99 -14.01
N MET A 91 -5.54 13.64 -14.40
CA MET A 91 -4.35 14.46 -14.19
C MET A 91 -4.06 15.43 -15.34
N ASN A 92 -4.80 15.31 -16.45
CA ASN A 92 -4.52 16.01 -17.70
C ASN A 92 -3.08 15.75 -18.22
N TRP A 93 -2.63 14.50 -18.13
CA TRP A 93 -1.33 14.05 -18.65
C TRP A 93 -1.49 13.46 -20.05
N GLU A 94 -0.61 13.86 -20.98
CA GLU A 94 -0.56 13.26 -22.32
C GLU A 94 -0.15 11.77 -22.26
N GLU A 95 0.93 11.52 -21.53
CA GLU A 95 1.47 10.19 -21.26
C GLU A 95 1.82 10.05 -19.77
N HIS A 96 1.69 8.83 -19.25
CA HIS A 96 2.04 8.51 -17.87
C HIS A 96 3.19 7.50 -17.86
N ILE A 97 3.91 7.45 -16.74
CA ILE A 97 4.83 6.39 -16.37
C ILE A 97 4.33 5.78 -15.07
N ILE A 98 4.25 4.45 -15.00
CA ILE A 98 4.04 3.71 -13.76
C ILE A 98 5.39 3.24 -13.24
N LEU A 99 5.61 3.29 -11.92
CA LEU A 99 6.79 2.68 -11.33
C LEU A 99 6.72 1.14 -11.43
N ASP A 100 7.86 0.52 -11.69
CA ASP A 100 7.96 -0.95 -11.74
C ASP A 100 7.68 -1.56 -10.36
N ARG A 101 8.21 -0.91 -9.31
CA ARG A 101 7.97 -1.27 -7.91
C ARG A 101 6.53 -0.90 -7.55
N THR A 102 5.70 -1.93 -7.42
CA THR A 102 4.34 -1.85 -6.89
C THR A 102 4.28 -2.55 -5.54
N MET A 103 3.25 -2.27 -4.74
CA MET A 103 3.11 -2.89 -3.42
C MET A 103 1.90 -3.83 -3.40
N LEU A 104 2.02 -5.03 -3.98
CA LEU A 104 0.97 -6.05 -3.88
C LEU A 104 1.02 -6.69 -2.49
N ARG A 105 0.00 -6.41 -1.67
CA ARG A 105 0.02 -6.73 -0.26
C ARG A 105 -1.26 -7.40 0.20
N HIS A 106 -1.11 -8.53 0.88
CA HIS A 106 -2.18 -9.11 1.66
C HIS A 106 -2.09 -8.70 3.13
N ASN A 107 -3.22 -8.63 3.82
CA ASN A 107 -3.29 -8.46 5.27
C ASN A 107 -4.28 -9.47 5.84
N VAL A 108 -3.76 -10.40 6.63
CA VAL A 108 -4.55 -11.48 7.26
C VAL A 108 -5.34 -10.95 8.45
N PRO A 109 -6.49 -11.55 8.78
CA PRO A 109 -7.21 -11.29 10.02
C PRO A 109 -6.30 -11.32 11.24
N HIS A 110 -6.52 -10.36 12.14
CA HIS A 110 -5.74 -10.11 13.35
C HIS A 110 -4.25 -9.79 13.14
N GLY A 111 -3.76 -9.74 11.91
CA GLY A 111 -2.42 -9.28 11.55
C GLY A 111 -2.28 -7.76 11.65
N MET A 112 -1.05 -7.28 11.81
CA MET A 112 -0.77 -5.84 11.96
C MET A 112 -1.15 -5.05 10.70
N GLY A 113 -1.77 -3.89 10.89
CA GLY A 113 -1.97 -2.89 9.84
C GLY A 113 -0.68 -2.11 9.52
N THR A 114 -0.76 -1.16 8.61
CA THR A 114 0.33 -0.22 8.32
C THR A 114 0.17 1.03 9.16
N GLY A 115 1.24 1.46 9.84
CA GLY A 115 1.24 2.68 10.66
C GLY A 115 1.02 3.96 9.84
N ILE A 116 0.90 5.08 10.56
CA ILE A 116 0.58 6.39 9.98
C ILE A 116 1.78 6.92 9.22
N HIS A 117 1.55 7.32 7.96
CA HIS A 117 2.58 7.80 7.07
C HIS A 117 2.00 8.60 5.89
N TYR A 118 2.88 9.10 5.01
CA TYR A 118 2.56 9.63 3.68
C TYR A 118 3.56 9.08 2.67
N ASP A 119 3.18 8.89 1.41
CA ASP A 119 4.01 8.14 0.46
C ASP A 119 5.36 8.79 0.14
N LYS A 120 5.44 10.13 0.08
CA LYS A 120 6.67 10.85 -0.29
C LYS A 120 7.88 10.41 0.54
N LEU A 121 7.70 10.00 1.80
CA LEU A 121 8.80 9.57 2.66
C LEU A 121 9.62 8.41 2.06
N PHE A 122 9.01 7.55 1.24
CA PHE A 122 9.67 6.43 0.56
C PHE A 122 10.20 6.80 -0.84
N LEU A 123 9.76 7.92 -1.40
CA LEU A 123 10.11 8.42 -2.73
C LEU A 123 10.96 9.71 -2.68
N ARG A 124 11.70 9.93 -1.59
CA ARG A 124 12.61 11.08 -1.40
C ARG A 124 13.79 11.14 -2.37
N GLY A 125 14.05 10.07 -3.13
CA GLY A 125 15.11 10.05 -4.15
C GLY A 125 14.74 10.78 -5.43
N GLY A 126 13.51 11.31 -5.52
CA GLY A 126 13.04 12.13 -6.62
C GLY A 126 12.17 13.28 -6.13
N GLU A 127 12.18 14.42 -6.82
CA GLU A 127 11.41 15.62 -6.49
C GLU A 127 10.09 15.75 -7.28
N GLY A 128 9.85 14.85 -8.23
CA GLY A 128 8.71 14.87 -9.12
C GLY A 128 7.39 14.62 -8.39
N PHE A 129 6.32 15.16 -8.96
CA PHE A 129 4.98 14.87 -8.47
C PHE A 129 4.56 13.48 -8.93
N PHE A 130 3.98 12.68 -8.02
CA PHE A 130 3.35 11.43 -8.38
C PHE A 130 1.93 11.34 -7.83
N LEU A 131 1.08 10.62 -8.55
CA LEU A 131 -0.24 10.20 -8.05
C LEU A 131 -0.14 8.76 -7.57
N THR A 132 -0.60 8.49 -6.35
CA THR A 132 -0.78 7.12 -5.89
C THR A 132 -2.20 6.66 -6.19
N ALA A 133 -2.34 5.46 -6.75
CA ALA A 133 -3.58 4.72 -6.84
C ALA A 133 -3.50 3.48 -5.96
N TRP A 134 -4.31 3.42 -4.90
CA TRP A 134 -4.52 2.21 -4.11
C TRP A 134 -5.72 1.46 -4.65
N VAL A 135 -5.52 0.18 -4.97
CA VAL A 135 -6.51 -0.66 -5.65
C VAL A 135 -6.84 -1.88 -4.78
N PRO A 136 -8.05 -1.94 -4.18
CA PRO A 136 -8.55 -3.16 -3.57
C PRO A 136 -8.83 -4.21 -4.66
N ILE A 137 -8.23 -5.40 -4.54
CA ILE A 137 -8.42 -6.49 -5.52
C ILE A 137 -9.69 -7.28 -5.21
N GLY A 138 -10.14 -7.24 -3.96
CA GLY A 138 -11.37 -7.84 -3.44
C GLY A 138 -12.19 -6.84 -2.65
N ASP A 139 -13.39 -7.24 -2.24
CA ASP A 139 -14.21 -6.46 -1.32
C ASP A 139 -13.53 -6.41 0.06
N ILE A 140 -13.60 -5.27 0.72
CA ILE A 140 -12.99 -5.02 2.03
C ILE A 140 -14.04 -4.33 2.89
N SER A 141 -14.48 -5.00 3.95
CA SER A 141 -15.38 -4.41 4.93
C SER A 141 -14.69 -3.25 5.66
N ILE A 142 -15.45 -2.36 6.30
CA ILE A 142 -14.93 -1.23 7.07
C ILE A 142 -13.91 -1.65 8.13
N ASN A 143 -14.06 -2.86 8.68
CA ASN A 143 -13.14 -3.46 9.65
C ASN A 143 -12.15 -4.45 9.01
N GLY A 144 -12.21 -4.70 7.71
CA GLY A 144 -11.33 -5.62 6.98
C GLY A 144 -9.91 -5.08 6.72
N GLY A 145 -9.49 -4.06 7.47
CA GLY A 145 -8.17 -3.47 7.36
C GLY A 145 -7.98 -2.59 6.13
N GLY A 146 -9.01 -1.94 5.60
CA GLY A 146 -8.87 -0.98 4.49
C GLY A 146 -7.98 0.24 4.81
N LEU A 147 -7.78 1.11 3.82
CA LEU A 147 -7.08 2.38 4.06
C LEU A 147 -7.90 3.33 4.93
N CYS A 148 -7.21 4.06 5.80
CA CYS A 148 -7.73 5.12 6.64
C CYS A 148 -6.98 6.42 6.30
N TYR A 149 -7.71 7.52 6.11
CA TYR A 149 -7.11 8.82 5.75
C TYR A 149 -7.36 9.87 6.83
N LEU A 150 -6.37 10.68 7.16
CA LEU A 150 -6.61 11.87 7.95
C LEU A 150 -7.18 12.97 7.03
N ALA A 151 -8.38 13.45 7.36
CA ALA A 151 -9.07 14.46 6.57
C ALA A 151 -8.25 15.76 6.47
N ASN A 152 -8.21 16.35 5.27
CA ASN A 152 -7.53 17.63 4.98
C ASN A 152 -6.04 17.66 5.37
N SER A 153 -5.37 16.51 5.41
CA SER A 153 -4.01 16.36 5.94
C SER A 153 -2.87 16.76 5.01
N LEU A 154 -3.15 17.23 3.79
CA LEU A 154 -2.11 17.50 2.80
C LEU A 154 -1.06 18.49 3.32
N SER A 155 -1.51 19.63 3.84
CA SER A 155 -0.61 20.65 4.40
C SER A 155 0.14 20.18 5.65
N LEU A 156 -0.46 19.28 6.45
CA LEU A 156 0.23 18.66 7.57
C LEU A 156 1.37 17.76 7.08
N GLY A 157 1.12 16.90 6.09
CA GLY A 157 2.15 16.04 5.51
C GLY A 157 3.30 16.83 4.89
N GLU A 158 3.00 17.92 4.17
CA GLU A 158 4.01 18.84 3.63
C GLU A 158 4.84 19.49 4.74
N ASN A 159 4.20 19.97 5.80
CA ASN A 159 4.89 20.57 6.94
C ASN A 159 5.82 19.56 7.65
N ILE A 160 5.37 18.31 7.82
CA ILE A 160 6.19 17.24 8.40
C ILE A 160 7.40 16.93 7.51
N GLU A 161 7.22 16.88 6.17
CA GLU A 161 8.34 16.66 5.26
C GLU A 161 9.34 17.82 5.24
N ASN A 162 8.86 19.06 5.30
CA ASN A 162 9.72 20.25 5.35
C ASN A 162 10.55 20.29 6.65
N ASP A 163 9.93 19.94 7.78
CA ASP A 163 10.64 19.77 9.06
C ASP A 163 11.70 18.66 8.97
N PHE A 164 11.33 17.50 8.42
CA PHE A 164 12.28 16.40 8.19
C PHE A 164 13.47 16.87 7.34
N THR A 165 13.21 17.55 6.22
CA THR A 165 14.24 18.05 5.31
C THR A 165 15.20 19.00 6.03
N THR A 166 14.66 19.88 6.87
CA THR A 166 15.45 20.81 7.69
C THR A 166 16.34 20.05 8.67
N ARG A 167 15.80 19.06 9.38
CA ARG A 167 16.57 18.22 10.33
C ARG A 167 17.55 17.26 9.66
N ALA A 168 17.40 16.99 8.37
CA ALA A 168 18.27 16.13 7.59
C ALA A 168 19.38 16.91 6.83
N ALA A 169 19.55 18.20 7.13
CA ALA A 169 20.54 19.07 6.46
C ALA A 169 21.98 18.51 6.55
N ASP A 170 22.35 17.93 7.69
CA ASP A 170 23.68 17.37 7.95
C ASP A 170 23.80 15.87 7.61
N MET A 171 22.74 15.24 7.13
CA MET A 171 22.76 13.83 6.68
C MET A 171 23.43 13.69 5.32
N THR A 172 24.04 12.53 5.07
CA THR A 172 24.51 12.19 3.72
C THR A 172 23.33 12.10 2.74
N PRO A 173 23.55 12.25 1.42
CA PRO A 173 22.50 12.10 0.43
C PRO A 173 21.72 10.78 0.58
N GLU A 174 22.41 9.67 0.83
CA GLU A 174 21.82 8.34 0.99
C GLU A 174 20.93 8.25 2.23
N GLN A 175 21.38 8.84 3.34
CA GLN A 175 20.61 8.90 4.58
C GLN A 175 19.35 9.76 4.43
N ARG A 176 19.46 10.90 3.74
CA ARG A 176 18.35 11.84 3.54
C ARG A 176 17.20 11.22 2.73
N ILE A 177 17.52 10.43 1.71
CA ILE A 177 16.51 9.78 0.85
C ILE A 177 15.95 8.47 1.43
N SER A 178 16.51 7.99 2.53
CA SER A 178 16.04 6.78 3.21
C SER A 178 14.84 7.09 4.10
N ALA A 179 13.81 6.22 4.02
CA ALA A 179 12.71 6.20 4.98
C ALA A 179 13.12 5.65 6.36
N PHE A 180 14.31 5.06 6.46
CA PHE A 180 14.82 4.32 7.61
C PHE A 180 16.11 4.96 8.13
N ASN A 181 16.00 6.21 8.59
CA ASN A 181 17.12 6.94 9.19
C ASN A 181 16.78 7.38 10.63
N ALA A 182 17.75 8.01 11.29
CA ALA A 182 17.63 8.43 12.69
C ALA A 182 16.48 9.44 12.97
N ASN A 183 15.93 10.07 11.92
CA ASN A 183 14.86 11.05 12.02
C ASN A 183 13.45 10.45 11.81
N MET A 184 13.34 9.14 11.59
CA MET A 184 12.10 8.40 11.35
C MET A 184 11.92 7.27 12.36
N MET A 185 10.68 6.84 12.65
CA MET A 185 10.49 5.60 13.41
C MET A 185 10.91 4.39 12.58
N GLY A 186 11.31 3.31 13.27
CA GLY A 186 11.61 2.02 12.63
C GLY A 186 10.43 1.56 11.76
N GLY A 187 10.72 1.16 10.51
CA GLY A 187 9.71 0.72 9.55
C GLY A 187 9.11 1.80 8.63
N GLY A 188 9.64 3.04 8.64
CA GLY A 188 9.21 4.08 7.70
C GLY A 188 7.84 4.68 8.05
N MET A 189 7.59 4.91 9.33
CA MET A 189 6.31 5.40 9.84
C MET A 189 6.53 6.69 10.64
N LEU A 190 5.51 7.56 10.68
CA LEU A 190 5.47 8.71 11.57
C LEU A 190 5.12 8.27 13.00
N THR A 191 4.11 7.40 13.12
CA THR A 191 3.72 6.74 14.37
C THR A 191 2.80 5.55 14.09
N ALA A 192 2.70 4.60 15.02
CA ALA A 192 1.73 3.50 14.95
C ALA A 192 0.38 3.84 15.59
N SER A 193 0.32 4.91 16.39
CA SER A 193 -0.83 5.25 17.24
C SER A 193 -1.50 6.55 16.76
N PRO A 194 -2.79 6.52 16.38
CA PRO A 194 -3.55 7.73 16.07
C PRO A 194 -3.58 8.73 17.24
N GLN A 195 -3.58 8.25 18.49
CA GLN A 195 -3.55 9.09 19.69
C GLN A 195 -2.20 9.82 19.83
N ASP A 196 -1.11 9.13 19.53
CA ASP A 196 0.23 9.73 19.57
C ASP A 196 0.39 10.73 18.42
N PHE A 197 -0.15 10.40 17.23
CA PHE A 197 -0.19 11.33 16.10
C PHE A 197 -0.99 12.59 16.43
N ALA A 198 -2.14 12.42 17.08
CA ALA A 198 -2.97 13.53 17.54
C ALA A 198 -2.23 14.42 18.53
N SER A 199 -1.55 13.82 19.51
CA SER A 199 -0.80 14.53 20.53
C SER A 199 0.42 15.26 19.96
N GLY A 200 1.17 14.60 19.08
CA GLY A 200 2.36 15.17 18.42
C GLY A 200 2.06 16.27 17.41
N HIS A 201 0.83 16.32 16.89
CA HIS A 201 0.39 17.31 15.91
C HIS A 201 -0.86 18.07 16.37
N ALA A 202 -0.95 18.37 17.68
CA ALA A 202 -2.10 19.05 18.27
C ALA A 202 -2.38 20.44 17.66
N SER A 203 -1.35 21.13 17.15
CA SER A 203 -1.47 22.41 16.45
C SER A 203 -2.24 22.33 15.13
N PHE A 204 -2.38 21.14 14.54
CA PHE A 204 -3.18 20.91 13.34
C PHE A 204 -4.69 20.96 13.62
N GLY A 205 -5.09 20.99 14.90
CA GLY A 205 -6.48 21.03 15.32
C GLY A 205 -7.13 19.65 15.38
N THR A 206 -8.46 19.60 15.28
CA THR A 206 -9.22 18.36 15.42
C THR A 206 -8.93 17.40 14.28
N GLN A 207 -8.34 16.26 14.61
CA GLN A 207 -8.02 15.20 13.65
C GLN A 207 -9.22 14.28 13.42
N LYS A 208 -9.66 14.18 12.16
CA LYS A 208 -10.76 13.29 11.75
C LYS A 208 -10.25 12.24 10.77
N TRP A 209 -10.29 10.98 11.19
CA TRP A 209 -9.95 9.85 10.33
C TRP A 209 -11.17 9.40 9.51
N LEU A 210 -10.96 9.23 8.21
CA LEU A 210 -11.95 8.81 7.22
C LEU A 210 -11.70 7.34 6.89
N VAL A 211 -12.76 6.54 6.96
CA VAL A 211 -12.78 5.10 6.65
C VAL A 211 -14.07 4.76 5.92
N THR A 212 -14.05 3.72 5.11
CA THR A 212 -15.21 3.23 4.35
C THR A 212 -15.02 1.76 4.02
N ASP A 213 -16.12 1.08 3.65
CA ASP A 213 -16.06 -0.16 2.91
C ASP A 213 -15.51 0.09 1.49
N TYR A 214 -14.90 -0.95 0.90
CA TYR A 214 -14.41 -0.94 -0.47
C TYR A 214 -14.93 -2.14 -1.23
N GLU A 215 -15.23 -1.95 -2.52
CA GLU A 215 -15.62 -3.05 -3.41
C GLU A 215 -14.51 -3.33 -4.43
N ALA A 216 -14.43 -4.57 -4.89
CA ALA A 216 -13.55 -4.93 -5.99
C ALA A 216 -13.85 -4.07 -7.23
N GLY A 217 -12.82 -3.37 -7.72
CA GLY A 217 -12.93 -2.44 -8.84
C GLY A 217 -13.08 -0.98 -8.44
N ASP A 218 -13.09 -0.67 -7.15
CA ASP A 218 -12.78 0.68 -6.67
C ASP A 218 -11.29 0.98 -6.85
N VAL A 219 -10.98 2.28 -6.87
CA VAL A 219 -9.62 2.81 -6.87
C VAL A 219 -9.62 4.07 -6.02
N VAL A 220 -8.69 4.17 -5.09
CA VAL A 220 -8.52 5.36 -4.23
C VAL A 220 -7.26 6.09 -4.68
N PHE A 221 -7.43 7.34 -5.08
CA PHE A 221 -6.32 8.20 -5.46
C PHE A 221 -5.94 9.12 -4.31
N HIS A 222 -4.65 9.28 -4.07
CA HIS A 222 -4.15 10.22 -3.08
C HIS A 222 -2.82 10.85 -3.51
N LEU A 223 -2.56 12.04 -2.97
CA LEU A 223 -1.38 12.86 -3.25
C LEU A 223 -0.20 12.42 -2.36
N PRO A 224 1.06 12.73 -2.74
CA PRO A 224 2.26 12.25 -2.06
C PRO A 224 2.33 12.51 -0.55
N TYR A 225 1.72 13.61 -0.10
CA TYR A 225 1.73 14.06 1.30
C TYR A 225 0.42 13.76 2.05
N SER A 226 -0.50 13.01 1.44
CA SER A 226 -1.75 12.63 2.12
C SER A 226 -1.45 11.72 3.29
N VAL A 227 -1.77 12.14 4.52
CA VAL A 227 -1.51 11.34 5.72
C VAL A 227 -2.54 10.23 5.82
N HIS A 228 -2.07 8.99 5.85
CA HIS A 228 -2.90 7.80 5.84
C HIS A 228 -2.26 6.63 6.59
N ALA A 229 -3.04 5.58 6.77
CA ALA A 229 -2.65 4.33 7.44
C ALA A 229 -3.52 3.18 6.89
N SER A 230 -3.30 1.95 7.36
CA SER A 230 -4.29 0.88 7.20
C SER A 230 -4.67 0.29 8.55
N GLY A 231 -5.96 0.02 8.74
CA GLY A 231 -6.45 -0.64 9.96
C GLY A 231 -5.90 -2.06 10.11
N ARG A 232 -6.03 -2.60 11.34
CA ARG A 232 -5.95 -4.04 11.57
C ARG A 232 -7.12 -4.72 10.86
N ASN A 233 -6.88 -5.87 10.25
CA ASN A 233 -7.96 -6.66 9.65
C ASN A 233 -8.72 -7.41 10.74
N GLU A 234 -9.93 -6.97 11.04
CA GLU A 234 -10.89 -7.57 11.96
C GLU A 234 -12.15 -8.03 11.19
N ASP A 235 -11.99 -8.47 9.93
CA ASP A 235 -13.11 -8.96 9.11
C ASP A 235 -13.79 -10.16 9.79
N ALA A 236 -15.08 -10.03 10.09
CA ALA A 236 -15.84 -11.03 10.84
C ALA A 236 -16.00 -12.37 10.10
N ALA A 237 -15.82 -12.39 8.77
CA ALA A 237 -15.84 -13.62 7.98
C ALA A 237 -14.42 -14.22 7.80
N GLY A 238 -13.40 -13.63 8.41
CA GLY A 238 -12.02 -14.11 8.33
C GLY A 238 -11.39 -13.93 6.95
N ARG A 239 -11.85 -12.95 6.16
CA ARG A 239 -11.30 -12.70 4.81
C ARG A 239 -9.93 -12.03 4.88
N ILE A 240 -9.01 -12.51 4.05
CA ILE A 240 -7.71 -11.87 3.83
C ILE A 240 -7.90 -10.72 2.85
N ARG A 241 -7.55 -9.51 3.27
CA ARG A 241 -7.53 -8.32 2.41
C ARG A 241 -6.40 -8.43 1.40
N LEU A 242 -6.67 -8.20 0.11
CA LEU A 242 -5.63 -8.06 -0.92
C LEU A 242 -5.78 -6.73 -1.65
N SER A 243 -4.69 -5.96 -1.73
CA SER A 243 -4.64 -4.67 -2.41
C SER A 243 -3.30 -4.47 -3.12
N THR A 244 -3.24 -3.51 -4.03
CA THR A 244 -1.97 -3.01 -4.57
C THR A 244 -1.90 -1.50 -4.57
N ASP A 245 -0.71 -0.97 -4.34
CA ASP A 245 -0.41 0.45 -4.39
C ASP A 245 0.49 0.75 -5.59
N LEU A 246 0.02 1.65 -6.45
CA LEU A 246 0.63 2.01 -7.74
C LEU A 246 0.99 3.49 -7.74
N ARG A 247 2.17 3.85 -8.22
CA ARG A 247 2.61 5.24 -8.34
C ARG A 247 2.79 5.62 -9.80
N PHE A 248 2.21 6.75 -10.17
CA PHE A 248 2.19 7.27 -11.53
C PHE A 248 2.84 8.65 -11.58
N TYR A 249 3.66 8.87 -12.60
CA TYR A 249 4.25 10.16 -12.95
C TYR A 249 3.78 10.60 -14.32
N GLU A 250 3.86 11.90 -14.61
CA GLU A 250 3.82 12.37 -15.99
C GLU A 250 5.09 11.93 -16.72
N LYS A 251 4.94 11.44 -17.95
CA LYS A 251 6.11 11.04 -18.74
C LYS A 251 6.96 12.26 -19.06
N GLY A 252 8.26 12.18 -18.77
CA GLY A 252 9.19 13.27 -18.96
C GLY A 252 9.49 14.07 -17.69
N ASP A 253 8.82 13.79 -16.58
CA ASP A 253 9.17 14.37 -15.28
C ASP A 253 10.62 14.00 -14.89
N GLY A 254 11.50 14.99 -14.80
CA GLY A 254 12.90 14.80 -14.44
C GLY A 254 13.11 14.39 -12.98
N GLY A 255 12.10 14.59 -12.13
CA GLY A 255 12.12 14.31 -10.70
C GLY A 255 11.66 12.91 -10.30
N MET A 256 11.50 11.97 -11.22
CA MET A 256 11.14 10.59 -10.86
C MET A 256 12.21 9.91 -9.99
N ASP A 257 11.80 9.27 -8.89
CA ASP A 257 12.71 8.50 -8.03
C ASP A 257 13.18 7.21 -8.73
N ARG A 258 14.44 7.21 -9.17
CA ARG A 258 15.03 6.11 -9.96
C ARG A 258 15.12 4.79 -9.20
N ARG A 259 15.08 4.82 -7.87
CA ARG A 259 15.17 3.62 -7.03
C ARG A 259 13.94 2.70 -7.18
N TRP A 260 12.82 3.24 -7.64
CA TRP A 260 11.54 2.55 -7.78
C TRP A 260 11.31 1.92 -9.17
N PHE A 261 12.25 2.07 -10.12
CA PHE A 261 12.23 1.41 -11.44
C PHE A 261 12.88 0.02 -11.39
N LYS A 262 12.41 -0.79 -10.45
CA LYS A 262 12.75 -2.22 -10.33
C LYS A 262 11.58 -2.93 -9.67
N ILE A 263 11.42 -4.22 -9.92
CA ILE A 263 10.45 -5.01 -9.17
C ILE A 263 10.87 -5.06 -7.69
N TRP A 264 9.87 -5.07 -6.80
CA TRP A 264 10.09 -5.17 -5.36
C TRP A 264 10.92 -6.41 -5.00
N ASP A 265 11.92 -6.21 -4.14
CA ASP A 265 12.70 -7.28 -3.52
C ASP A 265 12.84 -6.97 -2.01
N PRO A 266 12.68 -7.97 -1.13
CA PRO A 266 12.67 -7.73 0.32
C PRO A 266 14.03 -7.29 0.91
N ASN A 267 15.13 -7.44 0.17
CA ASN A 267 16.48 -7.12 0.64
C ASN A 267 17.05 -5.86 -0.03
N ASP A 268 16.22 -5.10 -0.72
CA ASP A 268 16.67 -4.01 -1.60
C ASP A 268 16.86 -2.65 -0.89
N GLY A 269 16.60 -2.62 0.42
CA GLY A 269 16.78 -1.47 1.29
C GLY A 269 15.77 -0.33 1.12
N LEU A 270 14.66 -0.57 0.40
CA LEU A 270 13.61 0.42 0.12
C LEU A 270 12.25 0.08 0.74
#